data_AF-A0AAV5K2C8-F1
#
_entry.id   AF-A0AAV5K2C8-F1
#
_cell.length_a   1.000
_cell.length_b   1.000
_cell.length_c   1.000
_cell.angle_alpha   90.00
_cell.angle_beta   90.00
_cell.angle_gamma   90.00
#
_symmetry.space_group_name_H-M   'P 1'
#
loop_
_entity.id
_entity.type
_entity.pdbx_description
1 polymer ?
#
loop_
_entity_poly.entity_id
_entity_poly.type
_entity_poly.pdbx_seq_one_letter_code
_entity_poly.pdbx_strand_id
1 'polypeptide(L)'
;MSQVYASDSISPTIKPPPTDDGTPNESVSDVFVRVTQLMSILETQYSEDTIVIVSPDSDNLTILQAGLVGLDLRRHNDLSFAPGEVRFVDTSSIPTYKQPASAVYKCFNPPNCN
;
A
#
# COMPACT_ATOMS: atom_id res chain seq x y z
N MET A 1 -5.18 15.69 10.40
CA MET A 1 -4.83 14.34 9.89
C MET A 1 -5.40 13.34 10.87
N SER A 2 -6.24 12.40 10.41
CA SER A 2 -6.86 11.40 11.30
C SER A 2 -5.78 10.52 11.93
N GLN A 3 -6.04 10.05 13.15
CA GLN A 3 -5.10 9.25 13.95
C GLN A 3 -4.66 7.95 13.24
N VAL A 4 -5.45 7.48 12.28
CA VAL A 4 -5.19 6.31 11.44
C VAL A 4 -3.97 6.54 10.55
N TYR A 5 -3.96 7.60 9.73
CA TYR A 5 -2.82 7.91 8.85
C TYR A 5 -1.51 8.19 9.61
N ALA A 6 -1.61 8.72 10.83
CA ALA A 6 -0.43 8.89 11.69
C ALA A 6 0.16 7.54 12.11
N SER A 7 -0.68 6.55 12.39
CA SER A 7 -0.27 5.20 12.78
C SER A 7 0.40 4.45 11.63
N ASP A 8 -0.12 4.61 10.41
CA ASP A 8 0.44 3.99 9.20
C ASP A 8 1.85 4.48 8.87
N SER A 9 2.15 5.76 9.19
CA SER A 9 3.48 6.33 9.01
C SER A 9 4.52 5.75 9.98
N ILE A 10 4.07 5.18 11.10
CA ILE A 10 4.94 4.59 12.13
C ILE A 10 5.24 3.13 11.78
N SER A 11 4.20 2.35 11.48
CA SER A 11 4.34 0.93 11.14
C SER A 11 3.25 0.46 10.18
N PRO A 12 3.60 -0.28 9.11
CA PRO A 12 2.64 -0.79 8.14
C PRO A 12 1.82 -1.98 8.67
N THR A 13 2.16 -2.52 9.84
CA THR A 13 1.49 -3.68 10.44
C THR A 13 0.50 -3.31 11.54
N ILE A 14 0.42 -2.02 11.92
CA ILE A 14 -0.56 -1.57 12.91
C ILE A 14 -1.95 -1.66 12.27
N LYS A 15 -2.88 -2.29 12.98
CA LYS A 15 -4.29 -2.32 12.58
C LYS A 15 -5.00 -1.13 13.23
N PRO A 16 -5.87 -0.43 12.48
CA PRO A 16 -6.71 0.61 13.06
C PRO A 16 -7.65 0.01 14.12
N PRO A 17 -8.10 0.83 15.08
CA PRO A 17 -9.08 0.40 16.07
C PRO A 17 -10.39 -0.02 15.38
N PRO A 18 -11.13 -0.99 15.94
CA PRO A 18 -12.36 -1.48 15.34
C PRO A 18 -13.39 -0.39 15.09
N THR A 19 -13.96 -0.37 13.88
CA THR A 19 -15.12 0.44 13.53
C THR A 19 -16.42 -0.35 13.70
N ASP A 20 -17.50 0.33 14.10
CA ASP A 20 -18.84 -0.26 14.31
C ASP A 20 -19.60 -0.55 13.00
N ASP A 21 -19.02 -0.21 11.85
CA ASP A 21 -19.64 -0.33 10.52
C ASP A 21 -19.39 -1.69 9.84
N GLY A 22 -18.63 -2.57 10.47
CA GLY A 22 -18.29 -3.89 9.93
C GLY A 22 -17.18 -3.89 8.88
N THR A 23 -16.55 -2.74 8.61
CA THR A 23 -15.38 -2.67 7.73
C THR A 23 -14.20 -3.41 8.37
N PRO A 24 -13.54 -4.34 7.66
CA PRO A 24 -12.36 -5.03 8.19
C PRO A 24 -11.25 -4.03 8.54
N ASN A 25 -10.72 -4.15 9.76
CA ASN A 25 -9.60 -3.33 10.24
C ASN A 25 -8.29 -3.91 9.73
N GLU A 26 -8.00 -3.65 8.46
CA GLU A 26 -6.81 -4.13 7.79
C GLU A 26 -5.63 -3.18 8.04
N SER A 27 -4.44 -3.76 8.22
CA SER A 27 -3.21 -2.98 8.19
C SER A 27 -2.78 -2.70 6.75
N VAL A 28 -1.92 -1.70 6.55
CA VAL A 28 -1.29 -1.42 5.24
C VAL A 28 -0.63 -2.69 4.67
N SER A 29 -0.02 -3.51 5.52
CA SER A 29 0.60 -4.78 5.10
C SER A 29 -0.41 -5.84 4.65
N ASP A 30 -1.58 -5.93 5.30
CA ASP A 30 -2.64 -6.86 4.90
C ASP A 30 -3.18 -6.46 3.52
N VAL A 31 -3.43 -5.16 3.31
CA VAL A 31 -3.86 -4.61 2.03
C VAL A 31 -2.81 -4.88 0.94
N PHE A 32 -1.52 -4.69 1.24
CA PHE A 32 -0.44 -4.95 0.29
C PHE A 32 -0.38 -6.42 -0.16
N VAL A 33 -0.59 -7.38 0.75
CA VAL A 33 -0.66 -8.81 0.40
C VAL A 33 -1.82 -9.07 -0.56
N ARG A 34 -3.00 -8.54 -0.27
CA ARG A 34 -4.19 -8.71 -1.12
C ARG A 34 -4.01 -8.09 -2.50
N VAL A 35 -3.41 -6.90 -2.57
CA VAL A 35 -3.11 -6.21 -3.83
C VAL A 35 -2.08 -6.99 -4.65
N THR A 36 -1.06 -7.56 -4.01
CA THR A 36 -0.05 -8.40 -4.70
C THR A 36 -0.69 -9.65 -5.30
N GLN A 37 -1.61 -10.28 -4.57
CA GLN A 37 -2.38 -11.42 -5.08
C GLN A 37 -3.22 -11.03 -6.31
N LEU A 38 -3.87 -9.86 -6.28
CA LEU A 38 -4.59 -9.33 -7.44
C LEU A 38 -3.64 -9.19 -8.64
N MET A 39 -2.45 -8.63 -8.46
CA MET A 39 -1.46 -8.51 -9.54
C MET A 39 -1.06 -9.87 -10.11
N SER A 40 -0.79 -10.88 -9.27
CA SER A 40 -0.47 -12.23 -9.75
C SER A 40 -1.60 -12.85 -10.58
N ILE A 41 -2.86 -12.59 -10.21
CA ILE A 41 -4.03 -13.04 -10.96
C ILE A 41 -4.10 -12.34 -12.32
N LEU A 42 -3.93 -11.01 -12.33
CA LEU A 42 -3.98 -10.20 -13.56
C LEU A 42 -2.88 -10.57 -14.54
N GLU A 43 -1.65 -10.76 -14.05
CA GLU A 43 -0.49 -11.19 -14.85
C GLU A 43 -0.69 -12.58 -15.49
N THR A 44 -1.45 -13.46 -14.83
CA THR A 44 -1.71 -14.81 -15.34
C THR A 44 -2.86 -14.85 -16.34
N GLN A 45 -3.89 -14.00 -16.14
CA GLN A 45 -5.12 -14.04 -16.94
C GLN A 45 -5.10 -13.14 -18.16
N TYR A 46 -4.34 -12.03 -18.10
CA TYR A 46 -4.32 -11.02 -19.14
C TYR A 46 -2.90 -10.78 -19.62
N SER A 47 -2.70 -10.79 -20.93
CA SER A 47 -1.40 -10.55 -21.57
C SER A 47 -1.57 -9.48 -22.63
N GLU A 48 -0.78 -8.41 -22.53
CA GLU A 48 -0.80 -7.25 -23.44
C GLU A 48 -2.11 -6.43 -23.42
N ASP A 49 -3.02 -6.72 -22.49
CA ASP A 49 -4.25 -5.95 -22.29
C ASP A 49 -4.03 -4.70 -21.43
N THR A 50 -4.81 -3.65 -21.70
CA THR A 50 -4.88 -2.46 -20.84
C THR A 50 -5.87 -2.71 -19.71
N ILE A 51 -5.36 -2.76 -18.48
CA ILE A 51 -6.16 -3.00 -17.27
C ILE A 51 -6.43 -1.67 -16.57
N VAL A 52 -7.70 -1.44 -16.19
CA VAL A 52 -8.12 -0.30 -15.38
C VAL A 52 -8.51 -0.80 -13.99
N ILE A 53 -7.78 -0.35 -12.97
CA ILE A 53 -8.07 -0.66 -11.57
C ILE A 53 -8.86 0.49 -10.97
N VAL A 54 -10.08 0.20 -10.50
CA VAL A 54 -10.94 1.17 -9.81
C VAL A 54 -11.10 0.73 -8.35
N SER A 55 -10.71 1.59 -7.42
CA SER A 55 -10.83 1.35 -5.98
C SER A 55 -11.89 2.27 -5.37
N PRO A 56 -12.64 1.83 -4.36
CA PRO A 56 -13.55 2.69 -3.60
C PRO A 56 -12.81 3.76 -2.77
N ASP A 57 -11.54 3.54 -2.44
CA ASP A 57 -10.69 4.42 -1.64
C ASP A 57 -9.35 4.72 -2.32
N SER A 58 -8.66 5.75 -1.82
CA SER A 58 -7.30 6.09 -2.25
C SER A 58 -6.26 5.09 -1.76
N ASP A 59 -6.50 4.48 -0.60
CA ASP A 59 -5.46 3.76 0.15
C ASP A 59 -5.03 2.49 -0.59
N ASN A 60 -5.96 1.74 -1.17
CA ASN A 60 -5.61 0.58 -2.00
C ASN A 60 -4.72 0.98 -3.20
N LEU A 61 -5.00 2.12 -3.84
CA LEU A 61 -4.25 2.60 -5.01
C LEU A 61 -2.87 3.13 -4.62
N THR A 62 -2.76 3.86 -3.51
CA THR A 62 -1.47 4.36 -3.02
C THR A 62 -0.55 3.24 -2.56
N ILE A 63 -1.08 2.22 -1.89
CA ILE A 63 -0.34 1.04 -1.42
C ILE A 63 0.13 0.21 -2.62
N LEU A 64 -0.74 0.01 -3.61
CA LEU A 64 -0.34 -0.60 -4.89
C LEU A 64 0.81 0.17 -5.52
N GLN A 65 0.67 1.48 -5.69
CA GLN A 65 1.68 2.30 -6.36
C GLN A 65 3.00 2.32 -5.59
N ALA A 66 2.96 2.41 -4.25
CA ALA A 66 4.13 2.30 -3.40
C ALA A 66 4.83 0.94 -3.59
N GLY A 67 4.05 -0.14 -3.66
CA GLY A 67 4.52 -1.49 -3.96
C GLY A 67 5.24 -1.60 -5.31
N LEU A 68 4.64 -1.06 -6.37
CA LEU A 68 5.20 -1.10 -7.73
C LEU A 68 6.52 -0.31 -7.81
N VAL A 69 6.58 0.90 -7.26
CA VAL A 69 7.79 1.73 -7.34
C VAL A 69 8.87 1.35 -6.32
N GLY A 70 8.58 0.40 -5.41
CA GLY A 70 9.47 0.02 -4.32
C GLY A 70 9.63 1.09 -3.24
N LEU A 71 8.61 1.95 -3.05
CA LEU A 71 8.55 2.90 -1.96
C LEU A 71 8.22 2.18 -0.65
N ASP A 72 8.75 2.69 0.46
CA ASP A 72 8.35 2.23 1.79
C ASP A 72 6.84 2.38 1.99
N LEU A 73 6.15 1.30 2.39
CA LEU A 73 4.69 1.31 2.56
C LEU A 73 4.21 2.35 3.57
N ARG A 74 5.04 2.76 4.55
CA ARG A 74 4.69 3.83 5.49
C ARG A 74 4.57 5.21 4.83
N ARG A 75 5.14 5.35 3.64
CA ARG A 75 5.11 6.56 2.81
C ARG A 75 4.07 6.49 1.69
N HIS A 76 3.17 5.51 1.69
CA HIS A 76 2.12 5.43 0.67
C HIS A 76 1.28 6.71 0.57
N ASN A 77 1.08 7.42 1.68
CA ASN A 77 0.38 8.71 1.73
C ASN A 77 1.01 9.79 0.84
N ASP A 78 2.33 9.73 0.57
CA ASP A 78 3.00 10.65 -0.37
C ASP A 78 2.44 10.50 -1.79
N LEU A 79 1.75 9.39 -2.08
CA LEU A 79 1.13 9.05 -3.35
C LEU A 79 -0.40 9.19 -3.32
N SER A 80 -0.99 9.90 -2.36
CA SER A 80 -2.46 10.09 -2.27
C SER A 80 -3.10 10.50 -3.61
N PHE A 81 -4.28 9.94 -3.90
CA PHE A 81 -5.06 10.26 -5.10
C PHE A 81 -6.14 11.28 -4.75
N ALA A 82 -6.30 12.30 -5.58
CA ALA A 82 -7.45 13.17 -5.54
C ALA A 82 -8.69 12.46 -6.13
N PRO A 83 -9.92 12.83 -5.73
CA PRO A 83 -11.13 12.27 -6.32
C PRO A 83 -11.17 12.43 -7.84
N GLY A 84 -11.32 11.33 -8.56
CA GLY A 84 -11.31 11.31 -10.03
C GLY A 84 -9.93 11.40 -10.68
N GLU A 85 -8.84 11.41 -9.89
CA GLU A 85 -7.48 11.35 -10.41
C GLU A 85 -7.21 9.98 -11.07
N VAL A 86 -6.61 10.02 -12.26
CA VAL A 86 -6.20 8.83 -13.00
C VAL A 86 -4.69 8.87 -13.17
N ARG A 87 -4.01 7.78 -12.80
CA ARG A 87 -2.58 7.61 -13.01
C ARG A 87 -2.32 6.43 -13.91
N PHE A 88 -1.55 6.68 -14.96
CA PHE A 88 -1.06 5.65 -15.86
C PHE A 88 0.19 5.02 -15.27
N VAL A 89 0.29 3.69 -15.36
CA VAL A 89 1.46 2.93 -14.95
C VAL A 89 1.96 2.17 -16.16
N ASP A 90 3.19 2.46 -16.58
CA ASP A 90 3.88 1.70 -17.60
C ASP A 90 4.67 0.57 -16.92
N THR A 91 4.30 -0.68 -17.20
CA THR A 91 4.92 -1.87 -16.62
C THR A 91 6.40 -1.99 -16.97
N SER A 92 6.83 -1.45 -18.11
CA SER A 92 8.24 -1.45 -18.53
C SER A 92 9.11 -0.46 -17.74
N SER A 93 8.48 0.55 -17.13
CA SER A 93 9.14 1.59 -16.32
C SER A 93 9.29 1.22 -14.85
N ILE A 94 8.69 0.10 -14.43
CA ILE A 94 8.69 -0.34 -13.03
C ILE A 94 10.10 -0.81 -12.66
N PRO A 95 10.74 -0.25 -11.62
CA PRO A 95 12.06 -0.68 -11.21
C PRO A 95 12.00 -2.14 -10.76
N THR A 96 12.97 -2.95 -11.20
CA THR A 96 13.12 -4.32 -10.68
C THR A 96 13.22 -4.24 -9.16
N TYR A 97 12.31 -4.93 -8.45
CA TYR A 97 12.22 -4.88 -7.00
C TYR A 97 13.61 -5.05 -6.36
N LYS A 98 14.12 -3.97 -5.76
CA LYS A 98 15.29 -4.02 -4.89
C LYS A 98 14.73 -4.13 -3.49
N GLN A 99 14.85 -5.30 -2.88
CA GLN A 99 14.50 -5.52 -1.48
C GLN A 99 15.03 -4.32 -0.67
N PRO A 100 14.17 -3.51 -0.04
CA PRO A 100 14.64 -2.33 0.66
C PRO A 100 15.63 -2.81 1.72
N ALA A 101 16.79 -2.16 1.79
CA ALA A 101 17.75 -2.49 2.83
C ALA A 101 17.02 -2.37 4.17
N SER A 102 16.80 -3.49 4.84
CA SER A 102 15.97 -3.66 6.04
C SER A 102 16.45 -2.85 7.25
N ALA A 103 17.45 -1.98 7.06
CA ALA A 103 18.11 -1.17 8.05
C ALA A 103 17.84 0.35 7.93
N VAL A 104 17.12 0.84 6.91
CA VAL A 104 16.95 2.29 6.70
C VAL A 104 16.05 2.94 7.75
N TYR A 105 15.09 2.19 8.33
CA TYR A 105 14.24 2.69 9.39
C TYR A 105 14.34 1.80 10.62
N LYS A 106 15.31 2.12 11.47
CA LYS A 106 15.34 1.62 12.83
C LYS A 106 14.31 2.39 13.64
N CYS A 107 13.39 1.68 14.29
CA CYS A 107 12.54 2.29 15.31
C CYS A 107 13.47 2.73 16.46
N PHE A 108 13.72 4.03 16.60
CA PHE A 108 14.61 4.56 17.64
C PHE A 108 14.00 4.46 19.05
N ASN A 109 12.70 4.22 19.15
CA ASN A 109 12.00 4.09 20.42
C ASN A 109 10.87 3.04 20.32
N PRO A 110 11.20 1.73 20.33
CA PRO A 110 10.18 0.69 20.30
C PRO A 110 9.32 0.77 21.57
N PRO A 111 8.00 0.56 21.47
CA PRO A 111 7.13 0.51 22.65
C PRO A 111 7.57 -0.66 23.55
N ASN A 112 7.55 -0.41 24.87
CA ASN A 112 7.97 -1.38 25.87
C ASN A 112 6.88 -2.46 25.99
N CYS A 113 7.10 -3.62 25.38
CA CYS A 113 6.21 -4.76 25.49
C CYS A 113 6.54 -5.54 26.78
N ASN A 114 6.00 -5.08 27.92
CA ASN A 114 5.86 -5.89 29.13
C ASN A 114 4.53 -6.61 29.13
#